data_AF-A0A3E1DPH8-F1
#
_entry.id   AF-A0A3E1DPH8-F1
#
_cell.length_a   1.000
_cell.length_b   1.000
_cell.length_c   1.000
_cell.angle_alpha   90.00
_cell.angle_beta   90.00
_cell.angle_gamma   90.00
#
_symmetry.space_group_name_H-M   'P 1'
#
loop_
_entity.id
_entity.type
_entity.pdbx_description
1 polymer ?
#
loop_
_entity_poly.entity_id
_entity_poly.type
_entity_poly.pdbx_seq_one_letter_code
_entity_poly.pdbx_strand_id
1 'polypeptide(L)'
;MSNKADYKLIGKSAVCSEITEDEAKILAEKMGVRQLKDGELLVSEGEAVQSLFILASGKLAVFSADISGKQNSVYTMTAGECAGTRAFVDQTPRKATLRAVGDATVYTLTPEDFDTVVDAHPRLAYKVMRALFRVTHSNLMRMNQETQQLSNYINKTQGRY
;
A
#
# COMPACT_ATOMS: atom_id res chain seq x y z
N MET A 1 -18.80 18.11 -7.13
CA MET A 1 -17.99 17.03 -7.76
C MET A 1 -17.93 15.90 -6.76
N SER A 2 -18.45 14.72 -7.12
CA SER A 2 -18.57 13.59 -6.19
C SER A 2 -17.17 13.16 -5.72
N ASN A 3 -16.86 13.34 -4.43
CA ASN A 3 -15.59 12.91 -3.82
C ASN A 3 -15.58 11.39 -3.58
N LYS A 4 -15.94 10.62 -4.62
CA LYS A 4 -16.03 9.16 -4.59
C LYS A 4 -14.86 8.56 -5.35
N ALA A 5 -14.37 7.42 -4.89
CA ALA A 5 -13.31 6.70 -5.58
C ALA A 5 -13.79 6.23 -6.97
N ASP A 6 -12.91 6.28 -7.96
CA ASP A 6 -13.20 5.76 -9.31
C ASP A 6 -12.96 4.25 -9.34
N TYR A 7 -14.04 3.50 -9.49
CA TYR A 7 -14.00 2.03 -9.56
C TYR A 7 -13.11 1.52 -10.70
N LYS A 8 -12.94 2.28 -11.79
CA LYS A 8 -12.07 1.90 -12.91
C LYS A 8 -10.59 1.94 -12.53
N LEU A 9 -10.21 2.88 -11.67
CA LEU A 9 -8.85 2.97 -11.15
C LEU A 9 -8.60 1.91 -10.07
N ILE A 10 -9.61 1.62 -9.24
CA ILE A 10 -9.55 0.53 -8.27
C ILE A 10 -9.31 -0.80 -9.00
N GLY A 11 -10.11 -1.14 -10.02
CA GLY A 11 -9.96 -2.40 -10.77
C GLY A 11 -8.61 -2.60 -11.48
N LYS A 12 -7.86 -1.52 -11.72
CA LYS A 12 -6.50 -1.57 -12.29
C LYS A 12 -5.38 -1.65 -11.25
N SER A 13 -5.71 -1.52 -9.96
CA SER A 13 -4.73 -1.56 -8.89
C SER A 13 -4.19 -2.98 -8.64
N ALA A 14 -2.99 -3.07 -8.06
CA ALA A 14 -2.35 -4.33 -7.71
C ALA A 14 -3.19 -5.23 -6.77
N VAL A 15 -4.13 -4.63 -6.03
CA VAL A 15 -4.98 -5.31 -5.04
C VAL A 15 -6.32 -5.76 -5.64
N CYS A 16 -6.62 -5.44 -6.89
CA CYS A 16 -7.95 -5.63 -7.46
C CYS A 16 -7.95 -6.37 -8.81
N SER A 17 -6.87 -7.09 -9.14
CA SER A 17 -6.74 -7.78 -10.43
C SER A 17 -7.79 -8.88 -10.69
N GLU A 18 -8.52 -9.32 -9.67
CA GLU A 18 -9.49 -10.42 -9.75
C GLU A 18 -10.93 -10.03 -9.36
N ILE A 19 -11.17 -8.73 -9.12
CA ILE A 19 -12.53 -8.25 -8.84
C ILE A 19 -13.20 -7.81 -10.14
N THR A 20 -14.49 -8.10 -10.25
CA THR A 20 -15.33 -7.67 -11.36
C THR A 20 -15.62 -6.17 -11.29
N GLU A 21 -16.18 -5.60 -12.36
CA GLU A 21 -16.54 -4.19 -12.38
C GLU A 21 -17.57 -3.83 -11.29
N ASP A 22 -18.57 -4.69 -11.07
CA ASP A 22 -19.60 -4.44 -10.06
C ASP A 22 -19.05 -4.58 -8.64
N GLU A 23 -18.14 -5.53 -8.42
CA GLU A 23 -17.38 -5.64 -7.17
C GLU A 23 -16.50 -4.41 -6.92
N ALA A 24 -15.88 -3.85 -7.97
CA ALA A 24 -15.09 -2.63 -7.87
C ALA A 24 -15.96 -1.41 -7.53
N LYS A 25 -17.19 -1.33 -8.03
CA LYS A 25 -18.16 -0.28 -7.66
C LYS A 25 -18.53 -0.38 -6.19
N ILE A 26 -18.86 -1.59 -5.71
CA ILE A 26 -19.16 -1.84 -4.29
C ILE A 26 -18.00 -1.40 -3.41
N LEU A 27 -16.76 -1.78 -3.77
CA LEU A 27 -15.59 -1.37 -3.00
C LEU A 27 -15.37 0.14 -3.05
N ALA A 28 -15.53 0.77 -4.20
CA ALA A 28 -15.38 2.21 -4.38
C ALA A 28 -16.33 3.04 -3.49
N GLU A 29 -17.54 2.53 -3.23
CA GLU A 29 -18.51 3.16 -2.32
C GLU A 29 -18.08 3.13 -0.85
N LYS A 30 -17.21 2.18 -0.48
CA LYS A 30 -16.64 2.02 0.86
C LYS A 30 -15.31 2.74 1.02
N MET A 31 -14.74 3.28 -0.05
CA MET A 31 -13.45 3.96 -0.01
C MET A 31 -13.61 5.47 0.12
N GLY A 32 -12.80 6.05 1.01
CA GLY A 32 -12.56 7.49 1.06
C GLY A 32 -11.58 7.94 -0.02
N VAL A 33 -11.60 9.23 -0.34
CA VAL A 33 -10.66 9.87 -1.27
C VAL A 33 -9.90 10.97 -0.55
N ARG A 34 -8.57 10.90 -0.60
CA ARG A 34 -7.66 11.95 -0.13
C ARG A 34 -6.86 12.53 -1.27
N GLN A 35 -6.94 13.84 -1.42
CA GLN A 35 -6.12 14.61 -2.34
C GLN A 35 -4.99 15.25 -1.54
N LEU A 36 -3.77 15.11 -2.02
CA LEU A 36 -2.56 15.59 -1.36
C LEU A 36 -1.86 16.58 -2.29
N LYS A 37 -1.31 17.63 -1.70
CA LYS A 37 -0.38 18.55 -2.36
C LYS A 37 1.06 18.07 -2.25
N ASP A 38 1.93 18.62 -3.11
CA ASP A 38 3.36 18.31 -3.06
C ASP A 38 3.92 18.47 -1.63
N GLY A 39 4.65 17.46 -1.17
CA GLY A 39 5.24 17.42 0.18
C GLY A 39 4.27 17.09 1.32
N GLU A 40 2.96 16.98 1.07
CA GLU A 40 1.97 16.67 2.11
C GLU A 40 2.11 15.23 2.60
N LEU A 41 1.97 15.03 3.92
CA LEU A 41 2.00 13.72 4.55
C LEU A 41 0.64 13.04 4.41
N LEU A 42 0.65 11.83 3.84
CA LEU A 42 -0.51 10.96 3.93
C LEU A 42 -0.59 10.35 5.33
N VAL A 43 0.49 9.76 5.82
CA VAL A 43 0.57 9.18 7.17
C VAL A 43 2.00 9.26 7.68
N SER A 44 2.15 9.31 9.00
CA SER A 44 3.45 9.28 9.67
C SER A 44 3.74 7.91 10.29
N GLU A 45 5.01 7.56 10.40
CA GLU A 45 5.44 6.43 11.20
C GLU A 45 4.97 6.58 12.66
N GLY A 46 4.51 5.48 13.27
CA GLY A 46 3.97 5.45 14.63
C GLY A 46 2.50 5.88 14.74
N GLU A 47 1.92 6.46 13.69
CA GLU A 47 0.52 6.89 13.70
C GLU A 47 -0.42 5.68 13.81
N ALA A 48 -1.47 5.80 14.63
CA ALA A 48 -2.47 4.75 14.86
C ALA A 48 -3.54 4.69 13.74
N VAL A 49 -3.14 4.93 12.49
CA VAL A 49 -4.02 4.78 11.33
C VAL A 49 -3.77 3.42 10.71
N GLN A 50 -4.83 2.63 10.54
CA GLN A 50 -4.74 1.25 10.04
C GLN A 50 -5.29 1.10 8.61
N SER A 51 -5.79 2.17 8.00
CA SER A 51 -6.38 2.12 6.67
C SER A 51 -5.44 1.54 5.60
N LEU A 52 -6.01 0.84 4.64
CA LEU A 52 -5.35 0.49 3.39
C LEU A 52 -5.32 1.72 2.46
N PHE A 53 -4.26 1.87 1.69
CA PHE A 53 -4.10 2.96 0.72
C PHE A 53 -3.87 2.42 -0.68
N ILE A 54 -4.61 2.95 -1.66
CA ILE A 54 -4.37 2.72 -3.08
C ILE A 54 -4.03 4.06 -3.72
N LEU A 55 -2.85 4.16 -4.32
CA LEU A 55 -2.43 5.38 -5.02
C LEU A 55 -3.16 5.46 -6.36
N ALA A 56 -4.13 6.35 -6.51
CA ALA A 56 -4.92 6.50 -7.73
C ALA A 56 -4.18 7.31 -8.80
N SER A 57 -3.48 8.37 -8.39
CA SER A 57 -2.65 9.21 -9.28
C SER A 57 -1.53 9.89 -8.51
N GLY A 58 -0.46 10.28 -9.21
CA GLY A 58 0.72 10.92 -8.63
C GLY A 58 1.78 9.93 -8.14
N LYS A 59 2.58 10.35 -7.15
CA LYS A 59 3.65 9.55 -6.54
C LYS A 59 3.66 9.76 -5.02
N LEU A 60 4.02 8.70 -4.28
CA LEU A 60 4.26 8.79 -2.83
C LEU A 60 5.66 8.26 -2.51
N ALA A 61 6.46 9.04 -1.80
CA ALA A 61 7.70 8.55 -1.21
C ALA A 61 7.42 7.88 0.13
N VAL A 62 8.01 6.69 0.32
CA VAL A 62 7.96 5.88 1.54
C VAL A 62 9.24 6.12 2.31
N PHE A 63 9.12 6.58 3.55
CA PHE A 63 10.24 6.79 4.46
C PHE A 63 10.19 5.80 5.61
N SER A 64 11.36 5.30 6.00
CA SER A 64 11.56 4.48 7.19
C SER A 64 12.70 5.08 7.99
N ALA A 65 12.59 5.05 9.32
CA ALA A 65 13.72 5.29 10.20
C ALA A 65 14.77 4.19 10.05
N ASP A 66 16.05 4.56 10.02
CA ASP A 66 17.16 3.63 10.27
C ASP A 66 17.41 3.43 11.77
N ILE A 67 18.44 2.65 12.12
CA ILE A 67 18.81 2.34 13.52
C ILE A 67 19.13 3.61 14.34
N SER A 68 19.54 4.70 13.68
CA SER A 68 19.82 5.99 14.32
C SER A 68 18.59 6.91 14.44
N GLY A 69 17.43 6.46 13.96
CA GLY A 69 16.18 7.23 13.94
C GLY A 69 16.08 8.20 12.75
N LYS A 70 17.04 8.19 11.82
CA LYS A 70 17.02 9.07 10.66
C LYS A 70 16.07 8.53 9.59
N GLN A 71 15.14 9.36 9.13
CA GLN A 71 14.20 9.01 8.06
C GLN A 71 14.92 9.00 6.71
N ASN A 72 14.89 7.84 6.03
CA ASN A 72 15.44 7.68 4.69
C ASN A 72 14.33 7.25 3.72
N SER A 73 14.34 7.78 2.49
CA SER A 73 13.41 7.34 1.44
C SER A 73 13.83 5.96 0.96
N VAL A 74 12.99 4.95 1.19
CA VAL A 74 13.28 3.55 0.87
C VAL A 74 12.57 3.08 -0.40
N TYR A 75 11.49 3.74 -0.79
CA TYR A 75 10.70 3.39 -1.97
C TYR A 75 9.90 4.59 -2.47
N THR A 76 9.59 4.63 -3.77
CA THR A 76 8.66 5.60 -4.34
C THR A 76 7.53 4.85 -5.02
N MET A 77 6.32 4.98 -4.48
CA MET A 77 5.13 4.39 -5.04
C MET A 77 4.65 5.12 -6.29
N THR A 78 4.03 4.36 -7.18
CA THR A 78 3.39 4.83 -8.42
C THR A 78 1.91 4.44 -8.48
N ALA A 79 1.16 5.09 -9.37
CA ALA A 79 -0.28 4.86 -9.49
C ALA A 79 -0.62 3.38 -9.72
N GLY A 80 -1.64 2.90 -9.01
CA GLY A 80 -2.07 1.50 -8.98
C GLY A 80 -1.46 0.67 -7.86
N GLU A 81 -0.41 1.17 -7.19
CA GLU A 81 0.20 0.47 -6.05
C GLU A 81 -0.57 0.68 -4.74
N CYS A 82 -0.35 -0.25 -3.81
CA CYS A 82 -0.99 -0.28 -2.51
C CYS A 82 0.03 -0.18 -1.38
N ALA A 83 -0.36 0.52 -0.30
CA ALA A 83 0.38 0.61 0.94
C ALA A 83 -0.51 0.39 2.16
N GLY A 84 0.12 0.24 3.32
CA GLY A 84 -0.58 0.09 4.59
C GLY A 84 -1.09 -1.31 4.86
N THR A 85 -0.82 -2.29 3.99
CA THR A 85 -1.27 -3.69 4.11
C THR A 85 -0.98 -4.28 5.49
N ARG A 86 0.23 -4.07 6.02
CA ARG A 86 0.63 -4.56 7.34
C ARG A 86 -0.20 -3.95 8.47
N ALA A 87 -0.32 -2.62 8.50
CA ALA A 87 -1.09 -1.94 9.55
C ALA A 87 -2.58 -2.31 9.49
N PHE A 88 -3.10 -2.54 8.28
CA PHE A 88 -4.47 -2.95 8.04
C PHE A 88 -4.75 -4.39 8.53
N VAL A 89 -3.87 -5.34 8.20
CA VAL A 89 -4.06 -6.76 8.57
C VAL A 89 -3.70 -7.03 10.03
N ASP A 90 -2.56 -6.51 10.51
CA ASP A 90 -2.07 -6.79 11.86
C ASP A 90 -2.70 -5.85 12.91
N GLN A 91 -3.47 -4.85 12.49
CA GLN A 91 -4.02 -3.78 13.34
C GLN A 91 -2.95 -3.06 14.18
N THR A 92 -1.75 -2.90 13.63
CA THR A 92 -0.62 -2.24 14.29
C THR A 92 -0.43 -0.79 13.83
N PRO A 93 0.25 0.07 14.61
CA PRO A 93 0.67 1.41 14.15
C PRO A 93 1.51 1.38 12.87
N ARG A 94 1.55 2.50 12.16
CA ARG A 94 2.34 2.65 10.92
C ARG A 94 3.83 2.37 11.16
N LYS A 95 4.44 1.65 10.22
CA LYS A 95 5.88 1.32 10.20
C LYS A 95 6.70 2.18 9.22
N ALA A 96 6.03 3.08 8.51
CA ALA A 96 6.65 3.95 7.53
C ALA A 96 5.82 5.23 7.40
N THR A 97 6.49 6.31 7.05
CA THR A 97 5.87 7.58 6.68
C THR A 97 5.61 7.59 5.17
N LEU A 98 4.46 8.09 4.74
CA LEU A 98 4.10 8.26 3.33
C LEU A 98 3.92 9.74 3.03
N ARG A 99 4.64 10.25 2.03
CA ARG A 99 4.61 11.66 1.64
C ARG A 99 4.41 11.82 0.14
N ALA A 100 3.57 12.77 -0.26
CA ALA A 100 3.36 13.10 -1.65
C ALA A 100 4.63 13.68 -2.31
N VAL A 101 4.87 13.28 -3.56
CA VAL A 101 5.89 13.86 -4.44
C VAL A 101 5.17 14.38 -5.68
N GLY A 102 4.89 15.68 -5.67
CA GLY A 102 3.86 16.31 -6.49
C GLY A 102 2.45 16.06 -5.96
N ASP A 103 1.45 16.64 -6.65
CA ASP A 103 0.03 16.41 -6.34
C ASP A 103 -0.33 14.93 -6.55
N ALA A 104 -1.06 14.36 -5.59
CA ALA A 104 -1.43 12.94 -5.58
C ALA A 104 -2.88 12.73 -5.12
N THR A 105 -3.51 11.66 -5.61
CA THR A 105 -4.84 11.21 -5.14
C THR A 105 -4.72 9.79 -4.62
N VAL A 106 -5.22 9.57 -3.40
CA VAL A 106 -5.15 8.30 -2.69
C VAL A 106 -6.55 7.86 -2.28
N TYR A 107 -6.88 6.59 -2.55
CA TYR A 107 -8.07 5.97 -2.00
C TYR A 107 -7.76 5.27 -0.69
N THR A 108 -8.63 5.44 0.29
CA THR A 108 -8.46 4.94 1.65
C THR A 108 -9.57 3.97 2.00
N LEU A 109 -9.23 2.80 2.53
CA LEU A 109 -10.20 1.84 3.05
C LEU A 109 -9.89 1.58 4.52
N THR A 110 -10.81 1.91 5.42
CA THR A 110 -10.64 1.64 6.86
C THR A 110 -10.96 0.18 7.17
N PRO A 111 -10.43 -0.38 8.28
CA PRO A 111 -10.87 -1.68 8.77
C PRO A 111 -12.39 -1.77 8.94
N GLU A 112 -13.01 -0.72 9.50
CA GLU A 112 -14.44 -0.67 9.75
C GLU A 112 -15.25 -0.68 8.43
N ASP A 113 -14.82 0.08 7.43
CA ASP A 113 -15.45 0.06 6.09
C ASP A 113 -15.30 -1.32 5.44
N PHE A 114 -14.15 -1.97 5.62
CA PHE A 114 -13.91 -3.31 5.09
C PHE A 114 -14.74 -4.38 5.81
N ASP A 115 -14.95 -4.27 7.12
CA ASP A 115 -15.84 -5.16 7.87
C ASP A 115 -17.25 -5.13 7.27
N THR A 116 -17.75 -3.96 6.84
CA THR A 116 -19.04 -3.89 6.14
C THR A 116 -19.04 -4.66 4.81
N VAL A 117 -17.90 -4.78 4.13
CA VAL A 117 -17.74 -5.59 2.91
C VAL A 117 -17.67 -7.08 3.26
N VAL A 118 -17.04 -7.44 4.39
CA VAL A 118 -16.99 -8.82 4.88
C VAL A 118 -18.41 -9.33 5.15
N ASP A 119 -19.23 -8.52 5.83
CA ASP A 119 -20.59 -8.89 6.20
C ASP A 119 -21.53 -8.94 4.99
N ALA A 120 -21.50 -7.91 4.14
CA ALA A 120 -22.44 -7.80 3.01
C ALA A 120 -22.00 -8.59 1.76
N HIS A 121 -20.70 -8.74 1.54
CA HIS A 121 -20.12 -9.29 0.30
C HIS A 121 -18.89 -10.19 0.58
N PRO A 122 -19.05 -11.31 1.31
CA PRO A 122 -17.91 -12.12 1.78
C PRO A 122 -17.02 -12.67 0.64
N ARG A 123 -17.59 -12.92 -0.54
CA ARG A 123 -16.81 -13.36 -1.71
C ARG A 123 -15.90 -12.26 -2.25
N LEU A 124 -16.35 -11.01 -2.20
CA LEU A 124 -15.54 -9.85 -2.55
C LEU A 124 -14.43 -9.65 -1.52
N ALA A 125 -14.76 -9.68 -0.23
CA ALA A 125 -13.77 -9.60 0.85
C ALA A 125 -12.67 -10.66 0.70
N TYR A 126 -13.05 -11.92 0.41
CA TYR A 126 -12.08 -12.99 0.12
C TYR A 126 -11.15 -12.66 -1.05
N LYS A 127 -11.67 -12.11 -2.16
CA LYS A 127 -10.85 -11.71 -3.32
C LYS A 127 -9.88 -10.59 -2.96
N VAL A 128 -10.32 -9.59 -2.19
CA VAL A 128 -9.48 -8.50 -1.69
C VAL A 128 -8.36 -9.04 -0.80
N MET A 129 -8.67 -9.88 0.19
CA MET A 129 -7.67 -10.49 1.08
C MET A 129 -6.67 -11.35 0.30
N ARG A 130 -7.14 -12.12 -0.69
CA ARG A 130 -6.26 -12.91 -1.55
C ARG A 130 -5.33 -12.03 -2.38
N ALA A 131 -5.81 -10.88 -2.85
CA ALA A 131 -4.98 -9.93 -3.57
C ALA A 131 -3.96 -9.23 -2.67
N LEU A 132 -4.34 -8.87 -1.44
CA LEU A 132 -3.40 -8.38 -0.43
C LEU A 132 -2.30 -9.39 -0.15
N PHE A 133 -2.66 -10.67 0.04
CA PHE A 133 -1.70 -11.74 0.25
C PHE A 133 -0.69 -11.84 -0.90
N ARG A 134 -1.16 -11.80 -2.16
CA ARG A 134 -0.27 -11.78 -3.33
C ARG A 134 0.69 -10.60 -3.32
N VAL A 135 0.19 -9.38 -3.07
CA VAL A 135 1.05 -8.18 -3.02
C VAL A 135 2.11 -8.32 -1.93
N THR A 136 1.73 -8.75 -0.73
CA THR A 136 2.68 -8.98 0.36
C THR A 136 3.68 -10.08 0.04
N HIS A 137 3.25 -11.14 -0.63
CA HIS A 137 4.10 -12.23 -1.04
C HIS A 137 5.11 -11.79 -2.11
N SER A 138 4.68 -11.04 -3.12
CA SER A 138 5.56 -10.46 -4.13
C SER A 138 6.60 -9.51 -3.51
N ASN A 139 6.20 -8.68 -2.55
CA ASN A 139 7.12 -7.79 -1.83
C ASN A 139 8.16 -8.59 -1.02
N LEU A 140 7.73 -9.62 -0.30
CA LEU A 140 8.64 -10.50 0.45
C LEU A 140 9.64 -11.21 -0.48
N MET A 141 9.18 -11.74 -1.62
CA MET A 141 10.06 -12.41 -2.57
C MET A 141 11.07 -11.45 -3.18
N ARG A 142 10.68 -10.20 -3.47
CA ARG A 142 11.59 -9.15 -3.93
C ARG A 142 12.68 -8.86 -2.89
N MET A 143 12.29 -8.66 -1.63
CA MET A 143 13.23 -8.41 -0.53
C MET A 143 14.21 -9.59 -0.33
N ASN A 144 13.73 -10.83 -0.43
CA ASN A 144 14.57 -12.01 -0.30
C ASN A 144 15.60 -12.09 -1.43
N GLN A 145 15.21 -11.79 -2.67
CA GLN A 145 16.13 -11.75 -3.82
C GLN A 145 17.21 -10.66 -3.65
N GLU A 146 16.82 -9.46 -3.24
CA GLU A 146 17.76 -8.35 -2.97
C GLU A 146 18.77 -8.73 -1.86
N THR A 147 18.29 -9.35 -0.77
CA THR A 147 19.13 -9.81 0.33
C THR A 147 20.13 -10.89 -0.11
N GLN A 148 19.68 -11.85 -0.93
CA GLN A 148 20.56 -12.89 -1.49
C GLN A 148 21.63 -12.30 -2.41
N GLN A 149 21.28 -11.31 -3.23
CA GLN A 149 22.24 -10.63 -4.11
C GLN A 149 23.32 -9.89 -3.30
N LEU A 150 22.91 -9.18 -2.24
CA LEU A 150 23.86 -8.51 -1.33
C LEU A 150 24.78 -9.49 -0.63
N SER A 151 24.24 -10.60 -0.11
CA SER A 151 25.06 -11.65 0.52
C SER A 151 26.07 -12.25 -0.47
N ASN A 152 25.64 -12.54 -1.71
CA ASN A 152 26.54 -13.05 -2.74
C ASN A 152 27.63 -12.04 -3.11
N TYR A 153 27.31 -10.75 -3.16
CA TYR A 153 28.29 -9.68 -3.42
C TYR A 153 29.34 -9.59 -2.30
N ILE A 154 28.91 -9.57 -1.03
CA ILE A 154 29.81 -9.54 0.14
C ILE A 154 30.71 -10.77 0.17
N ASN A 155 30.16 -11.97 -0.05
CA ASN A 155 30.94 -13.21 -0.05
C ASN A 155 31.94 -13.28 -1.22
N LYS A 156 31.57 -12.82 -2.42
CA LYS A 156 32.48 -12.76 -3.57
C LYS A 156 33.59 -11.71 -3.41
N THR A 157 33.32 -10.61 -2.72
CA THR A 157 34.32 -9.55 -2.47
C THR A 157 35.26 -9.90 -1.32
N GLN A 158 34.84 -10.73 -0.37
CA GLN A 158 35.68 -11.29 0.70
C GLN A 158 36.51 -12.51 0.24
N GLY A 159 36.16 -13.13 -0.89
CA GLY A 159 36.85 -14.29 -1.47
C GLY A 159 38.07 -13.97 -2.34
N ARG A 160 38.94 -13.04 -1.92
CA ARG A 160 40.27 -12.83 -2.53
C ARG A 160 41.38 -13.20 -1.55
N TYR A 161 41.70 -14.48 -1.48
CA TYR A 161 43.03 -15.02 -1.17
C TYR A 161 43.19 -16.34 -1.92
#